data_AF-A0A963KQ45-F1
#
_entry.id   AF-A0A963KQ45-F1
#
_cell.length_a   1.000
_cell.length_b   1.000
_cell.length_c   1.000
_cell.angle_alpha   90.00
_cell.angle_beta   90.00
_cell.angle_gamma   90.00
#
_symmetry.space_group_name_H-M   'P 1'
#
loop_
_entity.id
_entity.type
_entity.pdbx_description
1 polymer ?
#
loop_
_entity_poly.entity_id
_entity_poly.type
_entity_poly.pdbx_seq_one_letter_code
_entity_poly.pdbx_strand_id
1 'polypeptide(L)'
;MNDKPSVMENEYDLGRRSLDRDGLKKAILGKLVYSVGKDPEHATHHDWFLATALAVRDRMVDGWMETTRDIYGKDRKRVYYLSLEFLIGRLLAEGLRNLMIVLPVREALDDLGIDMERVLEAEPDAALGNGGLGR
;
A
#
# COMPACT_ATOMS: atom_id res chain seq x y z
N MET A 1 1.46 36.91 -12.28
CA MET A 1 2.60 36.74 -11.37
C MET A 1 2.16 35.78 -10.28
N ASN A 2 2.21 34.48 -10.55
CA ASN A 2 2.12 33.45 -9.51
C ASN A 2 3.50 32.84 -9.47
N ASP A 3 4.38 33.39 -8.62
CA ASP A 3 5.62 32.73 -8.27
C ASP A 3 5.25 31.38 -7.66
N LYS A 4 5.47 30.31 -8.44
CA LYS A 4 5.54 28.97 -7.85
C LYS A 4 6.72 29.04 -6.87
N PRO A 5 6.51 28.75 -5.58
CA PRO A 5 7.62 28.79 -4.63
C PRO A 5 8.74 27.89 -5.15
N SER A 6 9.95 28.44 -5.13
CA SER A 6 11.20 27.74 -5.42
C SER A 6 11.18 26.39 -4.73
N VAL A 7 11.67 25.35 -5.42
CA VAL A 7 11.79 23.98 -4.93
C VAL A 7 12.48 24.00 -3.55
N MET A 8 11.68 24.05 -2.50
CA MET A 8 12.13 23.85 -1.13
C MET A 8 12.64 22.41 -1.08
N GLU A 9 13.80 22.19 -0.45
CA GLU A 9 14.15 20.84 -0.02
C GLU A 9 12.93 20.24 0.67
N ASN A 10 12.46 19.11 0.16
CA ASN A 10 11.19 18.55 0.59
C ASN A 10 11.39 17.99 2.01
N GLU A 11 11.06 18.77 3.03
CA GLU A 11 11.10 18.35 4.45
C GLU A 11 10.29 17.08 4.71
N TYR A 12 9.42 16.69 3.78
CA TYR A 12 8.59 15.48 3.82
C TYR A 12 9.19 14.30 3.03
N ASP A 13 10.42 14.39 2.52
CA ASP A 13 11.10 13.24 1.94
C ASP A 13 11.58 12.29 3.04
N LEU A 14 10.76 11.28 3.32
CA LEU A 14 11.05 10.25 4.32
C LEU A 14 11.99 9.16 3.80
N GLY A 15 12.50 9.29 2.57
CA GLY A 15 13.26 8.26 1.87
C GLY A 15 12.39 7.09 1.41
N ARG A 16 12.87 6.35 0.40
CA ARG A 16 12.16 5.14 -0.07
C ARG A 16 12.25 4.05 0.97
N ARG A 17 11.11 3.44 1.28
CA ARG A 17 11.04 2.27 2.15
C ARG A 17 11.67 1.05 1.46
N SER A 18 12.43 0.25 2.22
CA SER A 18 13.06 -0.96 1.70
C SER A 18 12.03 -1.94 1.11
N LEU A 19 12.38 -2.63 0.03
CA LEU A 19 11.54 -3.67 -0.57
C LEU A 19 12.02 -5.09 -0.25
N ASP A 20 13.11 -5.22 0.52
CA ASP A 20 13.62 -6.52 0.95
C ASP A 20 12.80 -7.12 2.10
N ARG A 21 13.02 -8.41 2.34
CA ARG A 21 12.33 -9.20 3.36
C ARG A 21 12.42 -8.55 4.75
N ASP A 22 13.60 -8.15 5.18
CA ASP A 22 13.83 -7.67 6.56
C ASP A 22 13.16 -6.30 6.79
N GLY A 23 13.24 -5.41 5.80
CA GLY A 23 12.57 -4.13 5.80
C GLY A 23 11.04 -4.27 5.75
N LEU A 24 10.52 -5.25 5.04
CA LEU A 24 9.09 -5.58 5.03
C LEU A 24 8.63 -6.17 6.37
N LYS A 25 9.34 -7.15 6.91
CA LYS A 25 9.06 -7.76 8.23
C LYS A 25 8.99 -6.69 9.32
N LYS A 26 9.99 -5.81 9.37
CA LYS A 26 10.03 -4.69 10.33
C LYS A 26 8.85 -3.73 10.12
N ALA A 27 8.52 -3.40 8.87
CA ALA A 27 7.40 -2.51 8.57
C ALA A 27 6.05 -3.14 8.98
N ILE A 28 5.82 -4.41 8.67
CA ILE A 28 4.59 -5.14 9.01
C ILE A 28 4.43 -5.20 10.53
N LEU A 29 5.45 -5.62 11.27
CA LEU A 29 5.43 -5.61 12.74
C LEU A 29 5.20 -4.22 13.31
N GLY A 30 5.86 -3.20 12.75
CA GLY A 30 5.65 -1.81 13.13
C GLY A 30 4.20 -1.37 12.96
N LYS A 31 3.54 -1.73 11.85
CA LYS A 31 2.12 -1.44 11.63
C LYS A 31 1.23 -2.23 12.58
N LEU A 32 1.53 -3.50 12.85
CA LEU A 32 0.78 -4.31 13.81
C LEU A 32 0.76 -3.67 15.19
N VAL A 33 1.93 -3.26 15.69
CA VAL A 33 2.06 -2.67 17.03
C VAL A 33 1.52 -1.23 17.07
N TYR A 34 1.95 -0.37 16.15
CA TYR A 34 1.71 1.08 16.28
C TYR A 34 0.50 1.60 15.49
N SER A 35 -0.04 0.82 14.56
CA SER A 35 -1.22 1.22 13.78
C SER A 35 -2.44 0.35 14.09
N VAL A 36 -2.26 -0.96 14.26
CA VAL A 36 -3.34 -1.88 14.62
C VAL A 36 -3.50 -1.98 16.15
N GLY A 37 -2.43 -1.79 16.91
CA GLY A 37 -2.47 -1.84 18.37
C GLY A 37 -2.49 -3.25 18.94
N LYS A 38 -1.85 -4.20 18.24
CA LYS A 38 -1.80 -5.62 18.60
C LYS A 38 -0.38 -6.08 18.81
N ASP A 39 -0.20 -6.99 19.77
CA ASP A 39 1.00 -7.81 19.85
C ASP A 39 0.87 -9.04 18.93
N PRO A 40 1.99 -9.61 18.46
CA PRO A 40 1.96 -10.78 17.57
C PRO A 40 1.25 -12.02 18.15
N GLU A 41 1.25 -12.21 19.48
CA GLU A 41 0.69 -13.41 20.12
C GLU A 41 -0.84 -13.42 20.08
N HIS A 42 -1.47 -12.24 20.13
CA HIS A 42 -2.93 -12.08 20.15
C HIS A 42 -3.51 -11.53 18.84
N ALA A 43 -2.68 -11.40 17.79
CA ALA A 43 -3.09 -10.87 16.50
C ALA A 43 -3.91 -11.90 15.71
N THR A 44 -5.10 -11.49 15.26
CA THR A 44 -5.95 -12.28 14.36
C THR A 44 -5.46 -12.20 12.91
N HIS A 45 -5.97 -13.07 12.03
CA HIS A 45 -5.67 -12.98 10.59
C HIS A 45 -6.05 -11.61 9.99
N HIS A 46 -7.12 -11.00 10.47
CA HIS A 46 -7.52 -9.66 10.04
C HIS A 46 -6.53 -8.58 10.51
N ASP A 47 -5.98 -8.71 11.72
CA ASP A 47 -4.94 -7.78 12.23
C ASP A 47 -3.66 -7.88 11.39
N TRP A 48 -3.25 -9.10 11.04
CA TRP A 48 -2.11 -9.35 10.14
C TRP A 48 -2.36 -8.83 8.72
N PHE A 49 -3.57 -9.01 8.19
CA PHE A 49 -3.99 -8.38 6.93
C PHE A 49 -3.84 -6.87 6.99
N LEU A 50 -4.41 -6.22 8.00
CA LEU A 50 -4.39 -4.76 8.11
C LEU A 50 -2.96 -4.23 8.25
N ALA A 51 -2.14 -4.87 9.08
CA ALA A 51 -0.73 -4.52 9.24
C ALA A 51 0.05 -4.65 7.92
N THR A 52 -0.15 -5.76 7.19
CA THR A 52 0.50 -6.00 5.90
C THR A 52 0.04 -5.00 4.85
N ALA A 53 -1.27 -4.76 4.73
CA ALA A 53 -1.83 -3.79 3.79
C ALA A 53 -1.31 -2.37 4.06
N LEU A 54 -1.21 -1.95 5.32
CA LEU A 54 -0.64 -0.65 5.68
C LEU A 54 0.85 -0.54 5.34
N ALA A 55 1.62 -1.61 5.55
CA ALA A 55 3.05 -1.64 5.21
C ALA A 55 3.28 -1.59 3.69
N VAL A 56 2.41 -2.24 2.91
CA VAL A 56 2.43 -2.22 1.44
C VAL A 56 1.98 -0.85 0.91
N ARG A 57 0.89 -0.29 1.47
CA ARG A 57 0.38 1.05 1.12
C ARG A 57 1.45 2.11 1.26
N ASP A 58 2.23 2.06 2.33
CA ASP A 58 3.32 3.02 2.55
C ASP A 58 4.32 3.06 1.37
N ARG A 59 4.62 1.91 0.74
CA ARG A 59 5.50 1.84 -0.46
C ARG A 59 4.81 2.36 -1.72
N MET A 60 3.50 2.13 -1.85
CA MET A 60 2.71 2.74 -2.93
C MET A 60 2.67 4.27 -2.81
N VAL A 61 2.56 4.79 -1.59
CA VAL A 61 2.55 6.23 -1.33
C VAL A 61 3.86 6.88 -1.77
N ASP A 62 5.01 6.22 -1.60
CA ASP A 62 6.29 6.75 -2.09
C ASP A 62 6.26 7.01 -3.61
N GLY A 63 5.83 6.03 -4.40
CA GLY A 63 5.69 6.17 -5.86
C GLY A 63 4.58 7.15 -6.27
N TRP A 64 3.46 7.17 -5.53
CA TRP A 64 2.36 8.08 -5.79
C TRP A 64 2.78 9.54 -5.58
N MET A 65 3.53 9.83 -4.52
CA MET A 65 4.00 11.19 -4.22
C MET A 65 5.01 11.68 -5.26
N GLU A 66 5.92 10.82 -5.72
CA GLU A 66 6.85 11.13 -6.80
C GLU A 66 6.11 11.45 -8.11
N THR A 67 5.19 10.59 -8.52
CA THR A 67 4.40 10.74 -9.75
C THR A 67 3.56 12.01 -9.72
N THR A 68 2.90 12.28 -8.58
CA THR A 68 2.07 13.48 -8.39
C THR A 68 2.92 14.74 -8.53
N ARG A 69 4.08 14.81 -7.88
CA ARG A 69 5.00 15.96 -8.01
C ARG A 69 5.44 16.17 -9.45
N ASP A 70 5.77 15.11 -10.18
CA ASP A 70 6.15 15.22 -11.60
C ASP A 70 5.02 15.79 -12.47
N ILE A 71 3.79 15.30 -12.27
CA ILE A 71 2.61 15.76 -13.02
C ILE A 71 2.34 17.25 -12.80
N TYR A 72 2.41 17.72 -11.55
CA TYR A 72 2.18 19.13 -11.22
C TYR A 72 3.38 20.02 -11.61
N GLY A 73 4.61 19.53 -11.44
CA GLY A 73 5.82 20.24 -11.80
C GLY A 73 5.92 20.52 -13.31
N LYS A 74 5.49 19.55 -14.14
CA LYS A 74 5.56 19.63 -15.61
C LYS A 74 4.25 20.03 -16.29
N ASP A 75 3.22 20.38 -15.52
CA ASP A 75 1.89 20.76 -16.03
C ASP A 75 1.33 19.82 -17.11
N ARG A 76 1.44 18.51 -16.88
CA ARG A 76 1.03 17.51 -17.87
C ARG A 76 -0.49 17.49 -18.02
N LYS A 77 -0.98 17.32 -19.26
CA LYS A 77 -2.41 17.09 -19.55
C LYS A 77 -2.92 15.86 -18.77
N ARG A 78 -4.10 15.98 -18.16
CA ARG A 78 -4.72 14.95 -17.32
C ARG A 78 -5.96 14.38 -17.99
N VAL A 79 -6.16 13.08 -17.84
CA VAL A 79 -7.38 12.38 -18.23
C VAL A 79 -8.18 12.10 -16.96
N TYR A 80 -9.45 12.48 -16.95
CA TYR A 80 -10.37 12.20 -15.85
C TYR A 80 -11.38 11.16 -16.32
N TYR A 81 -11.35 9.99 -15.69
CA TYR A 81 -12.34 8.94 -15.93
C TYR A 81 -13.45 9.06 -14.88
N LEU A 82 -14.66 9.33 -15.33
CA LEU A 82 -15.84 9.46 -14.46
C LEU A 82 -16.74 8.24 -14.67
N SER A 83 -16.91 7.46 -13.61
CA SER A 83 -17.78 6.29 -13.58
C SER A 83 -18.64 6.33 -12.32
N LEU A 84 -19.84 5.76 -12.40
CA LEU A 84 -20.71 5.55 -11.24
C LEU A 84 -20.30 4.33 -10.42
N GLU A 85 -19.56 3.39 -11.01
CA GLU A 85 -19.14 2.14 -10.36
C GLU A 85 -17.66 1.82 -10.67
N PHE A 86 -16.97 1.26 -9.68
CA PHE A 86 -15.62 0.70 -9.83
C PHE A 86 -15.55 -0.64 -9.07
N LEU A 87 -15.42 -1.75 -9.79
CA LEU A 87 -15.27 -3.08 -9.20
C LEU A 87 -13.81 -3.40 -8.98
N ILE A 88 -13.24 -2.80 -7.93
CA ILE A 88 -11.81 -2.90 -7.63
C ILE A 88 -11.46 -4.26 -7.00
N GLY A 89 -12.40 -4.88 -6.28
CA GLY A 89 -12.17 -6.15 -5.59
C GLY A 89 -11.12 -6.04 -4.48
N ARG A 90 -10.37 -7.12 -4.28
CA ARG A 90 -9.29 -7.23 -3.28
C ARG A 90 -7.98 -6.71 -3.86
N LEU A 91 -7.31 -5.83 -3.13
CA LEU A 91 -6.19 -5.04 -3.63
C LEU A 91 -4.83 -5.51 -3.12
N LEU A 92 -4.76 -6.21 -1.98
CA LEU A 92 -3.46 -6.54 -1.38
C LEU A 92 -2.62 -7.39 -2.34
N ALA A 93 -3.21 -8.46 -2.88
CA ALA A 93 -2.52 -9.35 -3.80
C ALA A 93 -2.01 -8.63 -5.07
N GLU A 94 -2.83 -7.75 -5.65
CA GLU A 94 -2.41 -6.93 -6.80
C GLU A 94 -1.33 -5.93 -6.42
N GLY A 95 -1.43 -5.33 -5.23
CA GLY A 95 -0.43 -4.42 -4.71
C GLY A 95 0.93 -5.07 -4.57
N LEU A 96 0.97 -6.29 -4.02
CA LEU A 96 2.21 -7.08 -3.90
C LEU A 96 2.81 -7.39 -5.27
N ARG A 97 1.98 -7.76 -6.26
CA ARG A 97 2.42 -8.04 -7.63
C ARG A 97 2.99 -6.80 -8.32
N ASN A 98 2.26 -5.69 -8.30
CA ASN A 98 2.66 -4.45 -8.97
C ASN A 98 3.93 -3.83 -8.39
N LEU A 99 4.17 -4.04 -7.09
CA LEU A 99 5.42 -3.64 -6.44
C LEU A 99 6.53 -4.70 -6.58
N MET A 100 6.26 -5.86 -7.16
CA MET A 100 7.19 -6.99 -7.30
C MET A 100 7.75 -7.51 -5.97
N ILE A 101 6.93 -7.48 -4.91
CA ILE A 101 7.33 -7.86 -3.53
C ILE A 101 6.59 -9.08 -2.98
N VAL A 102 5.94 -9.88 -3.83
CA VAL A 102 5.20 -11.08 -3.40
C VAL A 102 6.10 -12.03 -2.59
N LEU A 103 7.28 -12.37 -3.10
CA LEU A 103 8.20 -13.29 -2.44
C LEU A 103 8.79 -12.71 -1.14
N PRO A 104 9.34 -11.48 -1.14
CA PRO A 104 9.82 -10.85 0.10
C PRO A 104 8.76 -10.73 1.21
N VAL A 105 7.49 -10.47 0.87
CA VAL A 105 6.39 -10.42 1.85
C VAL A 105 6.04 -11.80 2.36
N ARG A 106 5.99 -12.81 1.48
CA ARG A 106 5.79 -14.20 1.90
C ARG A 106 6.85 -14.63 2.90
N GLU A 107 8.13 -14.47 2.53
CA GLU A 107 9.25 -14.82 3.40
C GLU A 107 9.19 -14.06 4.73
N ALA A 108 8.82 -12.77 4.73
CA ALA A 108 8.69 -11.97 5.94
C ALA A 108 7.57 -12.45 6.87
N LEU A 109 6.45 -12.93 6.32
CA LEU A 109 5.33 -13.48 7.08
C LEU A 109 5.64 -14.91 7.58
N ASP A 110 6.26 -15.75 6.76
CA ASP A 110 6.69 -17.10 7.13
C ASP A 110 7.67 -17.06 8.32
N ASP A 111 8.60 -16.11 8.29
CA ASP A 111 9.53 -15.77 9.37
C ASP A 111 8.86 -15.39 10.71
N LEU A 112 7.58 -15.03 10.66
CA LEU A 112 6.73 -14.70 11.81
C LEU A 112 5.74 -15.82 12.14
N GLY A 113 5.79 -16.94 11.41
CA GLY A 113 4.87 -18.06 11.54
C GLY A 113 3.47 -17.77 10.98
N ILE A 114 3.33 -16.79 10.08
CA ILE A 114 2.05 -16.35 9.53
C ILE A 114 1.91 -16.81 8.08
N ASP A 115 0.84 -17.55 7.81
CA ASP A 115 0.48 -17.99 6.46
C ASP A 115 -0.05 -16.80 5.62
N MET A 116 0.66 -16.46 4.54
CA MET A 116 0.28 -15.37 3.65
C MET A 116 -1.08 -15.59 2.99
N GLU A 117 -1.45 -16.82 2.68
CA GLU A 117 -2.74 -17.15 2.09
C GLU A 117 -3.88 -16.76 3.06
N ARG A 118 -3.72 -17.01 4.37
CA ARG A 118 -4.69 -16.58 5.40
C ARG A 118 -4.80 -15.08 5.53
N VAL A 119 -3.69 -14.36 5.37
CA VAL A 119 -3.68 -12.90 5.36
C VAL A 119 -4.45 -12.38 4.14
N LEU A 120 -4.20 -12.92 2.96
CA LEU A 120 -4.93 -12.53 1.75
C LEU A 120 -6.42 -12.87 1.84
N GLU A 121 -6.76 -14.02 2.43
CA GLU A 121 -8.15 -14.44 2.69
C GLU A 121 -8.91 -13.57 3.70
N ALA A 122 -8.21 -12.79 4.53
CA ALA A 122 -8.84 -11.90 5.50
C ALA A 122 -9.24 -10.52 4.92
N GLU A 123 -8.84 -10.18 3.69
CA GLU A 123 -9.18 -8.89 3.05
C GLU A 123 -10.68 -8.83 2.68
N PRO A 124 -11.47 -7.87 3.18
CA PRO A 124 -12.86 -7.72 2.74
C PRO A 124 -12.91 -7.22 1.29
N ASP A 125 -13.88 -7.70 0.51
CA ASP A 125 -14.13 -7.18 -0.83
C ASP A 125 -14.65 -5.73 -0.79
N ALA A 126 -14.10 -4.86 -1.64
CA ALA A 126 -14.56 -3.50 -1.79
C ALA A 126 -15.92 -3.46 -2.54
N ALA A 127 -17.01 -3.28 -1.80
CA ALA A 127 -18.38 -3.19 -2.35
C ALA A 127 -18.67 -1.80 -2.99
N LEU A 128 -17.90 -1.43 -4.02
CA LEU A 128 -18.00 -0.13 -4.73
C LEU A 128 -18.69 -0.24 -6.11
N GLY A 129 -19.41 -1.33 -6.34
CA GLY A 129 -20.19 -1.59 -7.54
C GLY A 129 -20.97 -2.90 -7.42
N ASN A 130 -21.96 -3.12 -8.27
CA ASN A 130 -22.82 -4.31 -8.23
C ASN A 130 -22.86 -5.07 -9.57
N GLY A 131 -22.34 -4.49 -10.66
CA GLY A 131 -22.45 -5.07 -12.01
C GLY A 131 -21.19 -4.91 -12.88
N GLY A 132 -21.19 -5.51 -14.07
CA GLY A 132 -20.01 -5.59 -14.95
C GLY A 132 -19.53 -4.28 -15.59
N LEU A 133 -20.20 -3.15 -15.34
CA LEU A 133 -19.81 -1.84 -15.88
C LEU A 133 -18.49 -1.34 -15.28
N GLY A 134 -18.17 -1.72 -14.05
CA GLY A 134 -16.98 -1.28 -13.32
C GLY A 134 -15.77 -2.23 -13.41
N ARG A 135 -15.80 -3.26 -14.27
CA ARG A 135 -14.78 -4.32 -14.34
C ARG A 135 -13.86 -4.19 -15.55
#